data_AF-A0A7S2SSF5-F1
#
_entry.id   AF-A0A7S2SSF5-F1
#
_cell.length_a   1.000
_cell.length_b   1.000
_cell.length_c   1.000
_cell.angle_alpha   90.00
_cell.angle_beta   90.00
_cell.angle_gamma   90.00
#
_symmetry.space_group_name_H-M   'P 1'
#
loop_
_entity.id
_entity.type
_entity.pdbx_description
1 polymer ?
#
loop_
_entity_poly.entity_id
_entity_poly.type
_entity_poly.pdbx_seq_one_letter_code
_entity_poly.pdbx_strand_id
1 'polypeptide(L)'
;EMDVFVKDGFTGEPYMAQVWPGPTYMPDWFHPNASAYWQSSIQRFYDSVPFDGLWTDMNEASNFCNDGAGQVCSNTDPSNCPTGNLDTQTNCCLSCETVDGSNSYDFPPYAINNDASYQALAQKTIPMSAKHF
;
A
#
# COMPACT_ATOMS: atom_id res chain seq x y z
N GLU A 1 1.06 13.65 15.10
CA GLU A 1 1.10 12.74 13.93
C GLU A 1 1.08 13.61 12.67
N MET A 2 1.81 13.28 11.61
CA MET A 2 2.05 14.19 10.46
C MET A 2 1.05 14.04 9.30
N ASP A 3 0.11 13.08 9.40
CA ASP A 3 -0.91 12.77 8.38
C ASP A 3 -0.31 12.55 6.97
N VAL A 4 0.77 11.77 6.90
CA VAL A 4 1.62 11.61 5.70
C VAL A 4 1.31 10.36 4.89
N PHE A 5 0.24 9.63 5.16
CA PHE A 5 -0.06 8.37 4.48
C PHE A 5 -1.09 8.57 3.37
N VAL A 6 -0.97 7.77 2.31
CA VAL A 6 -1.98 7.67 1.25
C VAL A 6 -3.30 7.25 1.86
N LYS A 7 -4.39 7.93 1.49
CA LYS A 7 -5.73 7.68 2.02
C LYS A 7 -6.57 6.89 1.03
N ASP A 8 -7.51 6.10 1.54
CA ASP A 8 -8.53 5.53 0.67
C ASP A 8 -9.51 6.62 0.20
N GLY A 9 -10.10 6.40 -0.97
CA GLY A 9 -10.95 7.39 -1.63
C GLY A 9 -12.32 7.62 -0.98
N PHE A 10 -12.74 6.73 -0.07
CA PHE A 10 -14.14 6.57 0.36
C PHE A 10 -14.35 6.93 1.83
N THR A 11 -13.51 6.42 2.73
CA THR A 11 -13.54 6.69 4.17
C THR A 11 -12.64 7.89 4.52
N GLY A 12 -11.57 8.11 3.74
CA GLY A 12 -10.57 9.14 4.02
C GLY A 12 -9.55 8.75 5.08
N GLU A 13 -9.57 7.50 5.54
CA GLU A 13 -8.55 6.93 6.42
C GLU A 13 -7.33 6.46 5.61
N PRO A 14 -6.16 6.24 6.25
CA PRO A 14 -5.00 5.67 5.57
C PRO A 14 -5.33 4.32 4.90
N TYR A 15 -4.99 4.18 3.62
CA TYR A 15 -5.25 2.94 2.89
C TYR A 15 -4.37 1.81 3.41
N MET A 16 -4.99 0.76 3.94
CA MET A 16 -4.29 -0.40 4.51
C MET A 16 -3.78 -1.34 3.41
N ALA A 17 -2.46 -1.45 3.30
CA ALA A 17 -1.79 -2.41 2.43
C ALA A 17 -1.15 -3.54 3.25
N GLN A 18 -0.63 -4.56 2.57
CA GLN A 18 0.21 -5.58 3.20
C GLN A 18 1.52 -5.74 2.42
N VAL A 19 2.65 -5.68 3.13
CA VAL A 19 3.99 -6.03 2.60
C VAL A 19 4.74 -6.88 3.63
N TRP A 20 6.08 -6.93 3.57
CA TRP A 20 6.91 -7.78 4.43
C TRP A 20 6.62 -7.76 5.94
N PRO A 21 6.37 -6.60 6.59
CA PRO A 21 6.03 -6.55 8.02
C PRO A 21 4.55 -6.88 8.31
N GLY A 22 3.75 -7.23 7.30
CA GLY A 22 2.31 -7.42 7.42
C GLY A 22 1.53 -6.14 7.07
N PRO A 23 0.39 -5.88 7.74
CA PRO A 23 -0.42 -4.68 7.53
C PRO A 23 0.38 -3.39 7.69
N THR A 24 0.30 -2.49 6.72
CA THR A 24 1.08 -1.24 6.69
C THR A 24 0.35 -0.11 5.97
N TYR A 25 0.86 1.11 6.14
CA TYR A 25 0.42 2.29 5.41
C TYR A 25 1.58 2.85 4.58
N MET A 26 1.29 3.29 3.36
CA MET A 26 2.27 3.82 2.43
C MET A 26 2.39 5.34 2.58
N PRO A 27 3.60 5.91 2.75
CA PRO A 27 3.77 7.36 2.73
C PRO A 27 3.32 7.96 1.40
N ASP A 28 2.60 9.07 1.48
CA ASP A 28 2.27 9.90 0.34
C ASP A 28 3.42 10.86 0.03
N TRP A 29 4.23 10.53 -0.97
CA TRP A 29 5.39 11.34 -1.35
C TRP A 29 5.05 12.72 -1.91
N PHE A 30 3.79 12.99 -2.26
CA PHE A 30 3.34 14.33 -2.67
C PHE A 30 2.97 15.23 -1.49
N HIS A 31 2.77 14.65 -0.30
CA HIS A 31 2.46 15.41 0.90
C HIS A 31 3.66 16.26 1.35
N PRO A 32 3.48 17.56 1.68
CA PRO A 32 4.58 18.47 2.01
C PRO A 32 5.42 18.03 3.22
N ASN A 33 4.82 17.25 4.13
CA ASN A 33 5.51 16.73 5.32
C ASN A 33 6.16 15.35 5.11
N ALA A 34 5.94 14.66 3.99
CA ALA A 34 6.44 13.28 3.80
C ALA A 34 7.97 13.21 3.79
N SER A 35 8.63 14.18 3.14
CA SER A 35 10.10 14.28 3.16
C SER A 35 10.65 14.47 4.57
N ALA A 36 10.04 15.33 5.38
CA ALA A 36 10.47 15.56 6.77
C ALA A 36 10.25 14.31 7.64
N TYR A 37 9.10 13.65 7.47
CA TYR A 37 8.81 12.37 8.14
C TYR A 37 9.87 11.31 7.81
N TRP A 38 10.18 11.12 6.53
CA TRP A 38 11.14 10.12 6.07
C TRP A 38 12.57 10.42 6.53
N GLN A 39 13.02 11.67 6.37
CA GLN A 39 14.34 12.11 6.84
C GLN A 39 14.50 11.93 8.35
N SER A 40 13.47 12.24 9.14
CA SER A 40 13.52 12.04 10.60
C SER A 40 13.65 10.57 10.99
N SER A 41 13.07 9.66 10.20
CA SER A 41 13.15 8.22 10.43
C SER A 41 14.52 7.68 10.05
N ILE A 42 15.06 8.13 8.90
CA ILE A 42 16.42 7.83 8.45
C ILE A 42 17.45 8.32 9.48
N GLN A 43 17.34 9.57 9.94
CA GLN A 43 18.27 10.15 10.90
C GLN A 43 18.28 9.37 12.23
N ARG A 44 17.10 9.06 12.78
CA ARG A 44 16.99 8.26 14.00
C ARG A 44 17.64 6.88 13.87
N PHE A 45 17.51 6.24 12.70
CA PHE A 45 18.16 4.97 12.45
C PHE A 45 19.68 5.12 12.30
N TYR A 46 20.14 6.13 11.56
CA TYR A 46 21.57 6.44 11.36
C TYR A 46 22.28 6.73 12.68
N ASP A 47 21.65 7.46 13.60
CA ASP A 47 22.19 7.77 14.93
C ASP A 47 22.47 6.50 15.76
N SER A 48 21.78 5.40 15.45
CA SER A 48 21.99 4.10 16.07
C SER A 48 22.93 3.20 15.27
N VAL A 49 22.83 3.23 13.94
CA VAL A 49 23.56 2.38 12.99
C VAL A 49 23.97 3.21 11.77
N PRO A 50 25.24 3.67 11.69
CA PRO A 50 25.72 4.41 10.53
C PRO A 50 25.70 3.57 9.24
N PHE A 51 25.33 4.20 8.12
CA PHE A 51 25.31 3.58 6.79
C PHE A 51 25.73 4.59 5.71
N ASP A 52 26.32 4.11 4.62
CA ASP A 52 26.81 4.96 3.52
C ASP A 52 25.81 5.13 2.37
N GLY A 53 24.69 4.40 2.40
CA GLY A 53 23.66 4.46 1.36
C GLY A 53 22.37 3.78 1.80
N LEU A 54 21.30 4.05 1.04
CA LEU A 54 19.97 3.48 1.26
C LEU A 54 19.53 2.72 0.01
N TRP A 55 18.99 1.53 0.22
CA TRP A 55 18.27 0.80 -0.82
C TRP A 55 16.76 0.94 -0.57
N THR A 56 16.07 1.56 -1.53
CA THR A 56 14.61 1.68 -1.53
C THR A 56 14.03 0.63 -2.46
N ASP A 57 13.22 -0.26 -1.92
CA ASP A 57 12.62 -1.40 -2.61
C ASP A 57 11.09 -1.42 -2.43
N MET A 58 10.38 -2.22 -3.21
CA MET A 58 8.91 -2.42 -3.15
C MET A 58 8.09 -1.16 -3.45
N ASN A 59 8.65 -0.22 -4.22
CA ASN A 59 8.19 1.16 -4.31
C ASN A 59 7.43 1.52 -5.61
N GLU A 60 6.84 0.53 -6.28
CA GLU A 60 5.89 0.75 -7.36
C GLU A 60 4.64 1.58 -6.97
N ALA A 61 3.94 1.42 -5.83
CA ALA A 61 4.18 0.61 -4.63
C ALA A 61 3.55 -0.80 -4.65
N SER A 62 4.32 -1.80 -4.25
CA SER A 62 3.87 -3.20 -4.17
C SER A 62 2.92 -3.44 -2.99
N ASN A 63 1.92 -4.28 -3.19
CA ASN A 63 0.92 -4.68 -2.18
C ASN A 63 0.54 -6.17 -2.36
N PHE A 64 0.55 -6.95 -1.28
CA PHE A 64 0.23 -8.38 -1.33
C PHE A 64 -1.28 -8.66 -1.41
N CYS A 65 -2.13 -7.70 -1.03
CA CYS A 65 -3.55 -7.94 -0.79
C CYS A 65 -4.52 -7.51 -1.89
N ASN A 66 -4.21 -6.49 -2.67
CA ASN A 66 -5.15 -6.00 -3.65
C ASN A 66 -5.20 -6.93 -4.87
N ASP A 67 -6.35 -7.54 -5.10
CA ASP A 67 -6.65 -8.40 -6.25
C ASP A 67 -7.33 -7.64 -7.39
N GLY A 68 -7.27 -6.30 -7.35
CA GLY A 68 -7.76 -5.43 -8.39
C GLY A 68 -9.01 -4.64 -8.05
N ALA A 69 -9.73 -5.02 -6.99
CA ALA A 69 -11.00 -4.40 -6.62
C ALA A 69 -11.04 -3.89 -5.16
N GLY A 70 -9.94 -4.05 -4.41
CA GLY A 70 -9.81 -3.66 -3.00
C GLY A 70 -9.63 -2.16 -2.82
N GLN A 71 -10.74 -1.43 -2.72
CA GLN A 71 -10.79 0.02 -2.54
C GLN A 71 -10.60 0.45 -1.09
N VAL A 72 -11.16 -0.34 -0.18
CA VAL A 72 -10.98 -0.19 1.27
C VAL A 72 -10.56 -1.54 1.81
N CYS A 73 -9.46 -1.56 2.55
CA CYS A 73 -8.94 -2.78 3.16
C CYS A 73 -8.82 -2.58 4.67
N SER A 74 -9.05 -3.65 5.42
CA SER A 74 -8.91 -3.66 6.88
C SER A 74 -8.38 -4.99 7.37
N ASN A 75 -7.69 -4.98 8.51
CA ASN A 75 -7.26 -6.18 9.19
C ASN A 75 -8.31 -6.62 10.23
N THR A 76 -9.27 -7.43 9.80
CA THR A 76 -10.38 -7.89 10.64
C THR A 76 -9.98 -9.03 11.59
N ASP A 77 -8.95 -9.79 11.25
CA ASP A 77 -8.36 -10.84 12.10
C ASP A 77 -6.83 -10.77 12.07
N PRO A 78 -6.21 -10.01 12.99
CA PRO A 78 -4.76 -9.87 13.05
C PRO A 78 -4.01 -11.18 13.28
N SER A 79 -4.67 -12.22 13.81
CA SER A 79 -4.04 -13.51 14.05
C SER A 79 -3.82 -14.33 12.77
N ASN A 80 -4.53 -13.97 11.69
CA ASN A 80 -4.45 -14.63 10.39
C ASN A 80 -3.29 -14.12 9.51
N CYS A 81 -2.57 -13.09 9.94
CA CYS A 81 -1.44 -12.58 9.16
C CYS A 81 -0.24 -13.55 9.20
N PRO A 82 0.36 -13.87 8.03
CA PRO A 82 1.51 -14.77 7.98
C PRO A 82 2.65 -14.29 8.89
N THR A 83 3.19 -15.20 9.71
CA THR A 83 4.36 -14.93 10.56
C THR A 83 5.39 -16.05 10.42
N GLY A 84 6.67 -15.68 10.24
CA GLY A 84 7.80 -16.61 10.33
C GLY A 84 7.94 -17.67 9.23
N ASN A 85 7.07 -17.69 8.21
CA ASN A 85 7.15 -18.60 7.06
C ASN A 85 7.24 -17.82 5.74
N LEU A 86 8.34 -18.00 5.01
CA LEU A 86 8.61 -17.32 3.74
C LEU A 86 7.67 -17.76 2.61
N ASP A 87 7.22 -19.02 2.61
CA ASP A 87 6.35 -19.57 1.57
C ASP A 87 4.94 -18.98 1.61
N THR A 88 4.53 -18.47 2.77
CA THR A 88 3.20 -17.89 2.99
C THR A 88 3.23 -16.39 3.25
N GLN A 89 4.42 -15.78 3.30
CA GLN A 89 4.58 -14.37 3.70
C GLN A 89 3.81 -13.39 2.80
N THR A 90 3.63 -13.75 1.53
CA THR A 90 2.90 -12.95 0.54
C THR A 90 1.41 -13.27 0.47
N ASN A 91 0.91 -14.21 1.28
CA ASN A 91 -0.52 -14.48 1.34
C ASN A 91 -1.22 -13.31 2.02
N CYS A 92 -2.23 -12.77 1.34
CA CYS A 92 -3.02 -11.68 1.90
C CYS A 92 -3.78 -12.14 3.15
N CYS A 93 -3.72 -11.32 4.21
CA CYS A 93 -4.53 -11.48 5.43
C CYS A 93 -5.54 -10.34 5.64
N LEU A 94 -5.60 -9.36 4.75
CA LEU A 94 -6.54 -8.25 4.85
C LEU A 94 -7.89 -8.62 4.23
N SER A 95 -8.96 -8.03 4.76
CA SER A 95 -10.28 -8.01 4.14
C SER A 95 -10.38 -6.75 3.29
N CYS A 96 -10.42 -6.92 1.97
CA CYS A 96 -10.50 -5.83 1.00
C CYS A 96 -11.87 -5.84 0.30
N GLU A 97 -12.50 -4.68 0.22
CA GLU A 97 -13.85 -4.52 -0.30
C GLU A 97 -13.89 -3.50 -1.44
N THR A 98 -14.77 -3.76 -2.41
CA THR A 98 -15.18 -2.79 -3.43
C THR A 98 -16.38 -2.02 -2.91
N VAL A 99 -16.17 -0.73 -2.63
CA VAL A 99 -17.19 0.23 -2.17
C VAL A 99 -17.99 0.80 -3.34
N ASP A 100 -17.33 1.15 -4.45
CA ASP A 100 -17.94 1.67 -5.68
C ASP A 100 -17.39 0.95 -6.91
N GLY A 101 -18.11 -0.07 -7.36
CA GLY A 101 -17.81 -0.84 -8.57
C GLY A 101 -18.06 -0.10 -9.89
N SER A 102 -18.56 1.14 -9.84
CA SER A 102 -18.92 1.92 -11.04
C SER A 102 -17.90 3.01 -11.39
N ASN A 103 -16.97 3.32 -10.48
CA ASN A 103 -16.00 4.37 -10.72
C ASN A 103 -14.99 3.97 -11.82
N SER A 104 -14.70 4.91 -12.71
CA SER A 104 -13.83 4.67 -13.86
C SER A 104 -12.33 4.75 -13.54
N TYR A 105 -11.96 5.11 -12.32
CA TYR A 105 -10.55 5.10 -11.90
C TYR A 105 -10.08 3.67 -11.65
N ASP A 106 -10.79 2.90 -10.81
CA ASP A 106 -10.46 1.50 -10.56
C ASP A 106 -10.92 0.57 -11.68
N PHE A 107 -12.04 0.90 -12.32
CA PHE A 107 -12.66 0.11 -13.39
C PHE A 107 -12.68 0.90 -14.70
N PRO A 108 -11.52 1.11 -15.35
CA PRO A 108 -11.43 1.90 -16.57
C PRO A 108 -12.20 1.21 -17.71
N PRO A 109 -12.77 1.99 -18.65
CA PRO A 109 -13.50 1.44 -19.80
C PRO A 109 -12.63 0.63 -20.76
N TYR A 110 -11.31 0.78 -20.68
CA TYR A 110 -10.33 0.03 -21.44
C TYR A 110 -9.30 -0.60 -20.50
N ALA A 111 -9.28 -1.93 -20.45
CA ALA A 111 -8.28 -2.67 -19.71
C ALA A 111 -6.97 -2.74 -20.51
N ILE A 112 -5.89 -2.22 -19.96
CA ILE A 112 -4.54 -2.44 -20.49
C ILE A 112 -4.14 -3.90 -20.30
N ASN A 113 -3.12 -4.36 -21.01
CA ASN A 113 -2.60 -5.73 -20.86
C ASN A 113 -1.71 -5.87 -19.60
N ASN A 114 -2.23 -5.49 -18.43
CA ASN A 114 -1.55 -5.63 -17.15
C ASN A 114 -1.30 -7.11 -16.85
N ASP A 115 -0.07 -7.44 -16.42
CA ASP A 115 0.40 -8.81 -16.17
C ASP A 115 0.10 -9.81 -17.32
N ALA A 116 0.16 -9.32 -18.57
CA ALA A 116 -0.11 -10.09 -19.78
C ALA A 116 -1.47 -10.84 -19.82
N SER A 117 -2.39 -10.49 -18.92
CA SER A 117 -3.67 -11.18 -18.71
C SER A 117 -4.82 -10.22 -18.44
N TYR A 118 -4.63 -8.93 -18.76
CA TYR A 118 -5.61 -7.86 -18.55
C TYR A 118 -6.11 -7.78 -17.10
N GLN A 119 -5.21 -7.99 -16.12
CA GLN A 119 -5.53 -7.77 -14.71
C GLN A 119 -5.98 -6.32 -14.47
N ALA A 120 -6.76 -6.09 -13.42
CA ALA A 120 -7.12 -4.73 -13.02
C ALA A 120 -5.88 -3.89 -12.70
N LEU A 121 -6.01 -2.56 -12.80
CA LEU A 121 -4.88 -1.64 -12.55
C LEU A 121 -4.37 -1.74 -11.11
N ALA A 122 -5.27 -1.97 -10.16
CA ALA A 122 -4.93 -2.08 -8.74
C ALA A 122 -4.36 -3.44 -8.33
N GLN A 123 -4.21 -4.38 -9.28
CA GLN A 123 -3.64 -5.70 -9.00
C GLN A 123 -2.26 -5.55 -8.37
N LYS A 124 -2.13 -6.03 -7.13
CA LYS A 124 -0.91 -5.99 -6.31
C LYS A 124 -0.34 -4.59 -6.07
N THR A 125 -1.18 -3.55 -6.08
CA THR A 125 -0.79 -2.18 -5.73
C THR A 125 -1.92 -1.45 -4.96
N ILE A 126 -1.83 -0.12 -4.83
CA ILE A 126 -2.87 0.72 -4.24
C ILE A 126 -4.05 0.90 -5.23
N PRO A 127 -5.30 1.09 -4.77
CA PRO A 127 -6.43 1.33 -5.66
C PRO A 127 -6.28 2.65 -6.39
N MET A 128 -6.81 2.73 -7.60
CA MET A 128 -6.74 3.94 -8.42
C MET A 128 -7.63 5.06 -7.85
N SER A 129 -8.60 4.72 -6.99
CA SER A 129 -9.37 5.67 -6.20
C SER A 129 -8.63 6.22 -4.97
N ALA A 130 -7.42 5.76 -4.66
CA ALA A 130 -6.64 6.27 -3.53
C ALA A 130 -6.36 7.77 -3.69
N LYS A 131 -6.25 8.47 -2.56
CA LYS A 131 -6.03 9.92 -2.52
C LYS A 131 -4.65 10.25 -1.98
N HIS A 132 -4.04 11.20 -2.67
CA HIS A 132 -2.81 11.90 -2.31
C HIS A 132 -3.16 13.37 -2.01
N PHE A 133 -2.25 14.09 -1.33
CA PHE A 133 -2.36 15.51 -0.96
C PHE A 133 -2.60 16.44 -2.15
#